data_AF-A0A942Z9I4-F1
#
_entry.id   AF-A0A942Z9I4-F1
#
_cell.length_a   1.000
_cell.length_b   1.000
_cell.length_c   1.000
_cell.angle_alpha   90.00
_cell.angle_beta   90.00
_cell.angle_gamma   90.00
#
_symmetry.space_group_name_H-M   'P 1'
#
loop_
_entity.id
_entity.type
_entity.pdbx_description
1 polymer ?
#
loop_
_entity_poly.entity_id
_entity_poly.type
_entity_poly.pdbx_seq_one_letter_code
_entity_poly.pdbx_strand_id
1 'polypeptide(L)'
;MNFFFNKLGKTVKEVKDFSVIKWTEIPPREGQITRKIIENFNFKNQILGDMFVQSKRNNACYEAFKTTITDRFGKPVGEEIYAINEKSGDILGLNIEVNKQYRQKKGFRFGEVLRLASIMEMIENKASHIKIVSKDTAVYFHSKYKFVPDFREFSKRDKILQNILKENSPEFSELKEEAEKIIEEVSLNKENAAVMRELTKKTNELLKRYIQQALKSENPQKEHPLSECIDMILTRENVLSNKDFFNSLFKKHGINYSI
;
A
#
# COMPACT_ATOMS: atom_id res chain seq x y z
N MET A 1 -34.20 17.93 -12.08
CA MET A 1 -33.53 16.62 -12.26
C MET A 1 -33.59 16.32 -13.75
N ASN A 2 -32.52 16.60 -14.50
CA ASN A 2 -32.54 16.51 -15.96
C ASN A 2 -31.67 15.34 -16.42
N PHE A 3 -32.26 14.37 -17.12
CA PHE A 3 -31.55 13.25 -17.72
C PHE A 3 -31.32 13.50 -19.21
N PHE A 4 -30.08 13.34 -19.68
CA PHE A 4 -29.77 13.28 -21.11
C PHE A 4 -29.61 11.82 -21.55
N PHE A 5 -30.36 11.44 -22.58
CA PHE A 5 -30.22 10.15 -23.26
C PHE A 5 -29.23 10.28 -24.41
N ASN A 6 -28.26 9.36 -24.50
CA ASN A 6 -27.51 9.13 -25.73
C ASN A 6 -28.13 7.95 -26.51
N LYS A 7 -27.91 7.88 -27.82
CA LYS A 7 -28.55 7.00 -28.84
C LYS A 7 -28.52 5.46 -28.58
N LEU A 8 -28.08 5.00 -27.42
CA LEU A 8 -27.99 3.59 -27.02
C LEU A 8 -28.73 3.27 -25.71
N GLY A 9 -29.58 4.16 -25.19
CA GLY A 9 -30.48 3.84 -24.06
C GLY A 9 -29.79 3.57 -22.71
N LYS A 10 -28.49 3.86 -22.58
CA LYS A 10 -27.77 3.76 -21.31
C LYS A 10 -27.75 5.13 -20.63
N THR A 11 -28.27 5.18 -19.41
CA THR A 11 -28.17 6.34 -18.51
C THR A 11 -26.69 6.60 -18.22
N VAL A 12 -26.14 7.65 -18.84
CA VAL A 12 -24.85 8.19 -18.45
C VAL A 12 -25.11 8.98 -17.17
N LYS A 13 -24.51 8.58 -16.04
CA LYS A 13 -24.49 9.45 -14.86
C LYS A 13 -23.96 10.80 -15.31
N GLU A 14 -24.67 11.90 -15.02
CA GLU A 14 -24.11 13.24 -15.14
C GLU A 14 -22.69 13.20 -14.59
N VAL A 15 -21.74 13.66 -15.41
CA VAL A 15 -20.35 13.79 -14.99
C VAL A 15 -20.34 14.88 -13.92
N LYS A 16 -20.62 14.49 -12.68
CA LYS A 16 -20.35 15.32 -11.51
C LYS A 16 -18.87 15.60 -11.56
N ASP A 17 -18.52 16.88 -11.68
CA ASP A 17 -17.15 17.30 -11.58
C ASP A 17 -16.68 17.06 -10.14
N PHE A 18 -15.98 15.94 -9.91
CA PHE A 18 -15.30 15.65 -8.66
C PHE A 18 -13.80 16.00 -8.76
N SER A 19 -13.48 17.09 -9.48
CA SER A 19 -12.15 17.73 -9.46
C SER A 19 -11.71 18.16 -8.06
N VAL A 20 -12.66 18.25 -7.12
CA VAL A 20 -12.44 18.49 -5.70
C VAL A 20 -12.68 17.21 -4.91
N ILE A 21 -11.71 16.82 -4.09
CA ILE A 21 -11.84 15.68 -3.19
C ILE A 21 -12.82 16.03 -2.09
N LYS A 22 -13.84 15.18 -1.91
CA LYS A 22 -14.80 15.31 -0.83
C LYS A 22 -14.48 14.35 0.29
N TRP A 23 -14.64 14.83 1.51
CA TRP A 23 -14.34 14.11 2.74
C TRP A 23 -15.61 13.94 3.55
N THR A 24 -15.82 12.73 4.07
CA THR A 24 -16.86 12.47 5.06
C THR A 24 -16.20 12.36 6.43
N GLU A 25 -16.69 13.15 7.37
CA GLU A 25 -16.38 12.97 8.78
C GLU A 25 -17.28 11.90 9.38
N ILE A 26 -16.65 10.95 10.04
CA ILE A 26 -17.32 9.88 10.75
C ILE A 26 -17.25 10.25 12.23
N PRO A 27 -18.43 10.51 12.85
CA PRO A 27 -18.47 10.95 14.22
C PRO A 27 -17.86 9.89 15.14
N PRO A 28 -17.10 10.31 16.15
CA PRO A 28 -16.53 9.39 17.12
C PRO A 28 -17.63 8.79 17.99
N ARG A 29 -17.40 7.57 18.50
CA ARG A 29 -18.07 7.13 19.73
C ARG A 29 -17.32 7.73 20.92
N GLU A 30 -17.92 7.67 22.10
CA GLU A 30 -17.30 8.19 23.33
C GLU A 30 -15.85 7.66 23.51
N GLY A 31 -14.89 8.58 23.69
CA GLY A 31 -13.47 8.25 23.83
C GLY A 31 -12.71 7.97 22.52
N GLN A 32 -13.29 8.22 21.34
CA GLN A 32 -12.65 8.01 20.03
C GLN A 32 -12.35 9.32 19.31
N ILE A 33 -11.48 9.27 18.30
CA ILE A 33 -11.23 10.39 17.40
C ILE A 33 -12.26 10.46 16.27
N THR A 34 -12.56 11.67 15.78
CA THR A 34 -13.27 11.87 14.50
C THR A 34 -12.40 11.35 13.37
N ARG A 35 -13.00 10.60 12.44
CA ARG A 35 -12.28 9.99 11.32
C ARG A 35 -12.71 10.61 10.00
N LYS A 36 -11.76 10.94 9.14
CA LYS A 36 -12.01 11.44 7.79
C LYS A 36 -11.79 10.31 6.80
N ILE A 37 -12.81 9.99 6.02
CA ILE A 37 -12.67 9.07 4.88
C ILE A 37 -13.00 9.81 3.59
N ILE A 38 -12.49 9.29 2.47
CA ILE A 38 -12.79 9.85 1.15
C ILE A 38 -14.26 9.59 0.83
N GLU A 39 -15.08 10.65 0.78
CA GLU A 39 -16.46 10.53 0.29
C GLU A 39 -16.45 10.21 -1.20
N ASN A 40 -15.67 10.99 -1.97
CA ASN A 40 -15.41 10.76 -3.38
C ASN A 40 -14.31 11.68 -3.95
N PHE A 41 -13.67 11.22 -5.03
CA PHE A 41 -12.91 12.06 -5.96
C PHE A 41 -12.84 11.41 -7.35
N ASN A 42 -12.47 12.20 -8.36
CA ASN A 42 -12.18 11.70 -9.71
C ASN A 42 -10.70 11.64 -9.99
N PHE A 43 -10.31 10.70 -10.87
CA PHE A 43 -9.00 10.72 -11.49
C PHE A 43 -9.11 10.34 -12.97
N LYS A 44 -8.09 10.67 -13.75
CA LYS A 44 -8.01 10.34 -15.18
C LYS A 44 -7.17 9.10 -15.37
N ASN A 45 -7.76 8.05 -15.93
CA ASN A 45 -7.04 6.90 -16.43
C ASN A 45 -6.72 7.07 -17.93
N GLN A 46 -5.49 6.74 -18.33
CA GLN A 46 -5.03 6.88 -19.71
C GLN A 46 -5.80 6.02 -20.72
N ILE A 47 -6.42 4.92 -20.27
CA ILE A 47 -7.10 3.94 -21.12
C ILE A 47 -8.61 4.07 -21.00
N LEU A 48 -9.13 4.09 -19.76
CA LEU A 48 -10.58 4.09 -19.50
C LEU A 48 -11.19 5.48 -19.37
N GLY A 49 -10.37 6.54 -19.37
CA GLY A 49 -10.83 7.91 -19.17
C GLY A 49 -11.22 8.18 -17.73
N ASP A 50 -12.40 8.74 -17.51
CA ASP A 50 -12.89 9.13 -16.19
C ASP A 50 -13.14 7.94 -15.26
N MET A 51 -12.56 8.02 -14.07
CA MET A 51 -12.67 7.05 -13.01
C MET A 51 -13.05 7.73 -11.70
N PHE A 52 -13.77 7.00 -10.85
CA PHE A 52 -14.36 7.50 -9.62
C PHE A 52 -13.85 6.66 -8.45
N VAL A 53 -13.48 7.32 -7.36
CA VAL A 53 -13.09 6.68 -6.10
C VAL A 53 -14.07 7.07 -5.02
N GLN A 54 -14.43 6.13 -4.16
CA GLN A 54 -15.28 6.37 -2.99
C GLN A 54 -14.92 5.41 -1.87
N SER A 55 -14.87 5.90 -0.64
CA SER A 55 -14.78 5.11 0.58
C SER A 55 -16.14 5.03 1.28
N LYS A 56 -16.40 3.89 1.94
CA LYS A 56 -17.57 3.71 2.80
C LYS A 56 -17.23 2.80 3.97
N ARG A 57 -18.03 2.85 5.05
CA ARG A 57 -17.98 1.84 6.12
C ARG A 57 -18.19 0.45 5.51
N ASN A 58 -17.41 -0.51 5.99
CA ASN A 58 -17.48 -1.91 5.60
C ASN A 58 -17.89 -2.75 6.80
N ASN A 59 -18.90 -3.60 6.62
CA ASN A 59 -19.43 -4.43 7.70
C ASN A 59 -18.63 -5.73 7.92
N ALA A 60 -17.56 -5.96 7.14
CA ALA A 60 -16.76 -7.18 7.22
C ALA A 60 -16.04 -7.34 8.57
N CYS A 61 -15.62 -6.24 9.20
CA CYS A 61 -15.10 -6.25 10.57
C CYS A 61 -15.29 -4.89 11.25
N TYR A 62 -15.09 -4.85 12.57
CA TYR A 62 -15.24 -3.65 13.39
C TYR A 62 -14.30 -2.54 12.89
N GLU A 63 -14.85 -1.35 12.66
CA GLU A 63 -14.14 -0.15 12.17
C GLU A 63 -13.42 -0.30 10.82
N ALA A 64 -13.93 -1.19 9.97
CA ALA A 64 -13.47 -1.31 8.60
C ALA A 64 -14.12 -0.31 7.66
N PHE A 65 -13.35 0.03 6.65
CA PHE A 65 -13.72 0.86 5.51
C PHE A 65 -13.35 0.13 4.23
N LYS A 66 -14.02 0.53 3.16
CA LYS A 66 -13.76 0.02 1.82
C LYS A 66 -13.69 1.17 0.83
N THR A 67 -12.51 1.36 0.23
CA THR A 67 -12.28 2.25 -0.90
C THR A 67 -12.52 1.46 -2.17
N THR A 68 -13.35 1.97 -3.08
CA THR A 68 -13.65 1.32 -4.36
C THR A 68 -13.34 2.28 -5.51
N ILE A 69 -12.72 1.76 -6.57
CA ILE A 69 -12.58 2.44 -7.85
C ILE A 69 -13.65 1.90 -8.80
N THR A 70 -14.43 2.79 -9.41
CA THR A 70 -15.39 2.45 -10.48
C THR A 70 -15.08 3.21 -11.76
N ASP A 71 -15.36 2.59 -12.91
CA ASP A 71 -15.36 3.29 -14.19
C ASP A 71 -16.56 4.25 -14.35
N ARG A 72 -16.62 4.98 -15.47
CA ARG A 72 -17.73 5.89 -15.81
C ARG A 72 -19.11 5.25 -15.90
N PHE A 73 -19.19 3.92 -15.99
CA PHE A 73 -20.44 3.18 -16.00
C PHE A 73 -20.79 2.64 -14.61
N GLY A 74 -20.00 2.96 -13.58
CA GLY A 74 -20.18 2.48 -12.22
C GLY A 74 -19.69 1.04 -12.00
N LYS A 75 -18.96 0.44 -12.96
CA LYS A 75 -18.42 -0.91 -12.79
C LYS A 75 -17.18 -0.87 -11.89
N PRO A 76 -17.11 -1.68 -10.82
CA PRO A 76 -15.94 -1.74 -9.96
C PRO A 76 -14.75 -2.35 -10.71
N VAL A 77 -13.57 -1.74 -10.56
CA VAL A 77 -12.32 -2.19 -11.18
C VAL A 77 -11.22 -2.54 -10.17
N GLY A 78 -11.35 -2.07 -8.93
CA GLY A 78 -10.48 -2.40 -7.82
C GLY A 78 -10.99 -1.83 -6.51
N GLU A 79 -10.49 -2.37 -5.41
CA GLU A 79 -10.89 -2.03 -4.06
C GLU A 79 -9.76 -2.22 -3.04
N GLU A 80 -9.85 -1.47 -1.96
CA GLU A 80 -9.06 -1.64 -0.76
C GLU A 80 -9.98 -1.76 0.46
N ILE A 81 -9.67 -2.69 1.36
CA ILE A 81 -10.30 -2.82 2.67
C ILE A 81 -9.23 -2.53 3.72
N TYR A 82 -9.57 -1.69 4.69
CA TYR A 82 -8.67 -1.24 5.76
C TYR A 82 -9.48 -0.90 7.01
N ALA A 83 -8.81 -0.82 8.15
CA ALA A 83 -9.37 -0.34 9.40
C ALA A 83 -8.61 0.88 9.91
N ILE A 84 -9.30 1.79 10.59
CA ILE A 84 -8.69 2.95 11.24
C ILE A 84 -8.80 2.75 12.75
N ASN A 85 -7.66 2.75 13.45
CA ASN A 85 -7.62 2.64 14.90
C ASN A 85 -8.35 3.82 15.55
N GLU A 86 -9.26 3.52 16.49
CA GLU A 86 -10.17 4.51 17.07
C GLU A 86 -9.48 5.55 17.96
N LYS A 87 -8.30 5.22 18.49
CA LYS A 87 -7.54 6.07 19.41
C LYS A 87 -6.40 6.81 18.71
N SER A 88 -5.64 6.11 17.86
CA SER A 88 -4.45 6.68 17.23
C SER A 88 -4.69 7.18 15.80
N GLY A 89 -5.79 6.78 15.15
CA GLY A 89 -6.02 7.04 13.73
C GLY A 89 -5.15 6.20 12.79
N ASP A 90 -4.26 5.35 13.33
CA ASP A 90 -3.39 4.51 12.51
C ASP A 90 -4.18 3.54 11.64
N ILE A 91 -3.68 3.31 10.43
CA ILE A 91 -4.38 2.52 9.43
C ILE A 91 -3.81 1.10 9.41
N LEU A 92 -4.68 0.10 9.46
CA LEU A 92 -4.36 -1.29 9.19
C LEU A 92 -4.97 -1.69 7.85
N GLY A 93 -4.15 -1.89 6.82
CA GLY A 93 -4.60 -2.40 5.53
C GLY A 93 -4.87 -3.90 5.60
N LEU A 94 -6.06 -4.30 5.15
CA LEU A 94 -6.55 -5.68 5.24
C LEU A 94 -6.51 -6.39 3.89
N ASN A 95 -6.93 -5.73 2.82
CA ASN A 95 -6.88 -6.28 1.47
C ASN A 95 -6.78 -5.17 0.43
N ILE A 96 -6.02 -5.41 -0.64
CA ILE A 96 -6.05 -4.57 -1.84
C ILE A 96 -6.17 -5.48 -3.06
N GLU A 97 -7.17 -5.22 -3.88
CA GLU A 97 -7.47 -6.04 -5.04
C GLU A 97 -7.83 -5.19 -6.25
N VAL A 98 -7.30 -5.56 -7.40
CA VAL A 98 -7.67 -5.01 -8.71
C VAL A 98 -8.19 -6.15 -9.55
N ASN A 99 -9.23 -5.97 -10.36
CA ASN A 99 -9.73 -7.06 -11.22
C ASN A 99 -8.62 -7.57 -12.15
N LYS A 100 -8.52 -8.90 -12.30
CA LYS A 100 -7.42 -9.58 -13.01
C LYS A 100 -7.12 -8.99 -14.39
N GLN A 101 -8.15 -8.61 -15.14
CA GLN A 101 -8.02 -8.04 -16.49
C GLN A 101 -7.30 -6.67 -16.55
N TYR A 102 -7.20 -5.97 -15.41
CA TYR A 102 -6.50 -4.69 -15.28
C TYR A 102 -5.16 -4.81 -14.55
N ARG A 103 -4.78 -6.01 -14.08
CA ARG A 103 -3.46 -6.26 -13.46
C ARG A 103 -2.38 -6.30 -14.54
N GLN A 104 -1.17 -5.85 -14.18
CA GLN A 104 0.08 -6.00 -14.96
C GLN A 104 0.12 -5.38 -16.38
N LYS A 105 -0.99 -4.85 -16.90
CA LYS A 105 -1.02 -4.07 -18.13
C LYS A 105 -0.55 -2.63 -17.86
N LYS A 106 0.43 -2.17 -18.64
CA LYS A 106 0.89 -0.77 -18.60
C LYS A 106 -0.32 0.15 -18.84
N GLY A 107 -0.54 1.12 -17.96
CA GLY A 107 -1.56 2.18 -18.12
C GLY A 107 -2.74 2.18 -17.12
N PHE A 108 -3.15 1.05 -16.53
CA PHE A 108 -4.29 1.06 -15.59
C PHE A 108 -3.94 1.61 -14.20
N ARG A 109 -2.90 1.04 -13.57
CA ARG A 109 -2.34 1.50 -12.28
C ARG A 109 -3.36 1.68 -11.15
N PHE A 110 -4.46 0.91 -11.11
CA PHE A 110 -5.47 1.04 -10.07
C PHE A 110 -4.96 0.73 -8.65
N GLY A 111 -3.98 -0.17 -8.52
CA GLY A 111 -3.32 -0.41 -7.23
C GLY A 111 -2.58 0.84 -6.72
N GLU A 112 -1.94 1.60 -7.62
CA GLU A 112 -1.27 2.87 -7.30
C GLU A 112 -2.28 3.88 -6.75
N VAL A 113 -3.43 4.02 -7.41
CA VAL A 113 -4.49 4.96 -6.99
C VAL A 113 -5.09 4.56 -5.63
N LEU A 114 -5.31 3.27 -5.38
CA LEU A 114 -5.76 2.79 -4.07
C LEU A 114 -4.73 3.10 -2.97
N ARG A 115 -3.43 2.91 -3.24
CA ARG A 115 -2.36 3.29 -2.29
C ARG A 115 -2.31 4.80 -2.04
N LEU A 116 -2.49 5.61 -3.09
CA LEU A 116 -2.58 7.06 -2.95
C LEU A 116 -3.79 7.46 -2.09
N ALA A 117 -4.95 6.82 -2.27
CA ALA A 117 -6.13 7.07 -1.46
C ALA A 117 -5.91 6.78 0.03
N SER A 118 -5.29 5.64 0.37
CA SER A 118 -4.94 5.33 1.77
C SER A 118 -3.90 6.27 2.36
N ILE A 119 -2.98 6.81 1.55
CA ILE A 119 -2.02 7.84 1.99
C ILE A 119 -2.73 9.20 2.24
N MET A 120 -3.68 9.58 1.39
CA MET A 120 -4.47 10.80 1.62
C MET A 120 -5.23 10.70 2.94
N GLU A 121 -5.91 9.57 3.18
CA GLU A 121 -6.62 9.34 4.45
C GLU A 121 -5.67 9.32 5.65
N MET A 122 -4.47 8.75 5.51
CA MET A 122 -3.44 8.80 6.55
C MET A 122 -3.09 10.25 6.94
N ILE A 123 -2.88 11.13 5.94
CA ILE A 123 -2.54 12.53 6.17
C ILE A 123 -3.70 13.29 6.82
N GLU A 124 -4.91 13.14 6.30
CA GLU A 124 -6.08 13.85 6.84
C GLU A 124 -6.46 13.42 8.27
N ASN A 125 -6.23 12.15 8.60
CA ASN A 125 -6.45 11.64 9.96
C ASN A 125 -5.25 11.86 10.89
N LYS A 126 -4.14 12.44 10.40
CA LYS A 126 -2.88 12.55 11.14
C LYS A 126 -2.38 11.21 11.69
N ALA A 127 -2.72 10.13 11.00
CA ALA A 127 -2.29 8.78 11.34
C ALA A 127 -0.76 8.71 11.32
N SER A 128 -0.17 8.04 12.32
CA SER A 128 1.29 7.94 12.40
C SER A 128 1.84 6.94 11.38
N HIS A 129 1.06 5.91 11.04
CA HIS A 129 1.46 4.88 10.08
C HIS A 129 0.27 4.18 9.37
N ILE A 130 0.61 3.52 8.27
CA ILE A 130 -0.16 2.46 7.63
C ILE A 130 0.62 1.15 7.80
N LYS A 131 0.01 0.12 8.37
CA LYS A 131 0.56 -1.25 8.47
C LYS A 131 -0.19 -2.19 7.55
N ILE A 132 0.55 -3.09 6.91
CA ILE A 132 0.00 -4.13 6.04
C ILE A 132 0.76 -5.44 6.24
N VAL A 133 0.09 -6.56 5.97
CA VAL A 133 0.76 -7.83 5.66
C VAL A 133 0.78 -7.98 4.15
N SER A 134 1.94 -7.76 3.53
CA SER A 134 2.09 -7.90 2.09
C SER A 134 2.21 -9.37 1.71
N LYS A 135 1.46 -9.80 0.69
CA LYS A 135 1.79 -11.04 -0.01
C LYS A 135 3.20 -10.94 -0.59
N ASP A 136 3.92 -12.05 -0.61
CA ASP A 136 5.24 -12.22 -1.23
C ASP A 136 5.37 -11.54 -2.60
N THR A 137 4.40 -11.81 -3.48
CA THR A 137 4.31 -11.28 -4.85
C THR A 137 3.98 -9.78 -4.94
N ALA A 138 3.59 -9.15 -3.82
CA ALA A 138 3.21 -7.75 -3.75
C ALA A 138 4.23 -6.87 -3.01
N VAL A 139 5.25 -7.44 -2.37
CA VAL A 139 6.24 -6.70 -1.56
C VAL A 139 6.90 -5.59 -2.37
N TYR A 140 7.36 -5.90 -3.57
CA TYR A 140 7.96 -4.92 -4.49
C TYR A 140 6.98 -3.83 -4.94
N PHE A 141 5.69 -4.16 -5.07
CA PHE A 141 4.66 -3.16 -5.39
C PHE A 141 4.52 -2.15 -4.24
N HIS A 142 4.39 -2.63 -3.00
CA HIS A 142 4.26 -1.75 -1.83
C HIS A 142 5.52 -0.92 -1.58
N SER A 143 6.69 -1.51 -1.81
CA SER A 143 7.98 -0.84 -1.61
C SER A 143 8.19 0.36 -2.55
N LYS A 144 7.61 0.34 -3.76
CA LYS A 144 7.59 1.51 -4.66
C LYS A 144 6.87 2.71 -4.05
N TYR A 145 5.95 2.49 -3.11
CA TYR A 145 5.24 3.53 -2.35
C TYR A 145 5.82 3.71 -0.94
N LYS A 146 7.13 3.44 -0.80
CA LYS A 146 7.93 3.71 0.40
C LYS A 146 7.57 2.87 1.62
N PHE A 147 6.72 1.85 1.49
CA PHE A 147 6.57 0.84 2.53
C PHE A 147 7.90 0.11 2.74
N VAL A 148 8.23 -0.17 3.99
CA VAL A 148 9.44 -0.93 4.37
C VAL A 148 9.06 -2.13 5.24
N PRO A 149 9.86 -3.22 5.25
CA PRO A 149 9.65 -4.35 6.17
C PRO A 149 9.64 -3.91 7.64
N ASP A 150 8.70 -4.45 8.43
CA ASP A 150 8.56 -4.22 9.88
C ASP A 150 7.99 -5.46 10.59
N PHE A 151 8.64 -6.60 10.42
CA PHE A 151 8.25 -7.83 11.12
C PHE A 151 8.99 -8.00 12.44
N ARG A 152 8.45 -8.84 13.34
CA ARG A 152 8.97 -9.06 14.70
C ARG A 152 9.29 -10.52 15.00
N GLU A 153 8.77 -11.45 14.21
CA GLU A 153 8.83 -12.88 14.47
C GLU A 153 10.20 -13.45 14.09
N PHE A 154 10.78 -14.23 15.00
CA PHE A 154 12.09 -14.87 14.80
C PHE A 154 12.06 -15.89 13.67
N SER A 155 10.98 -16.67 13.54
CA SER A 155 10.83 -17.63 12.43
C SER A 155 10.77 -16.93 11.08
N LYS A 156 10.15 -15.75 11.00
CA LYS A 156 10.07 -14.96 9.76
C LYS A 156 11.44 -14.38 9.39
N ARG A 157 12.19 -13.88 10.38
CA ARG A 157 13.61 -13.48 10.21
C ARG A 157 14.41 -14.60 9.55
N ASP A 158 14.36 -15.81 10.11
CA ASP A 158 15.18 -16.92 9.65
C ASP A 158 14.85 -17.31 8.20
N LYS A 159 13.55 -17.36 7.86
CA LYS A 159 13.11 -17.63 6.49
C LYS A 159 13.54 -16.55 5.49
N ILE A 160 13.51 -15.29 5.88
CA ILE A 160 13.95 -14.17 5.04
C ILE A 160 15.46 -14.24 4.79
N LEU A 161 16.26 -14.51 5.82
CA LEU A 161 17.70 -14.70 5.67
C LEU A 161 18.01 -15.87 4.72
N GLN A 162 17.30 -16.99 4.86
CA GLN A 162 17.42 -18.12 3.94
C GLN A 162 16.99 -17.79 2.50
N ASN A 163 16.00 -16.91 2.31
CA ASN A 163 15.62 -16.45 0.98
C ASN A 163 16.75 -15.60 0.35
N ILE A 164 17.33 -14.67 1.11
CA ILE A 164 18.46 -13.84 0.64
C ILE A 164 19.67 -14.71 0.27
N LEU A 165 20.01 -15.73 1.07
CA LEU A 165 21.14 -16.63 0.76
C LEU A 165 20.98 -17.42 -0.54
N LYS A 166 19.73 -17.69 -0.96
CA LYS A 166 19.43 -18.40 -2.21
C LYS A 166 19.56 -17.51 -3.45
N GLU A 167 19.70 -16.21 -3.27
CA GLU A 167 19.99 -15.29 -4.37
C GLU A 167 21.35 -15.64 -4.96
N ASN A 168 21.44 -15.77 -6.28
CA ASN A 168 22.67 -16.18 -6.98
C ASN A 168 23.26 -15.05 -7.82
N SER A 169 22.53 -13.96 -8.01
CA SER A 169 23.01 -12.82 -8.76
C SER A 169 24.19 -12.12 -8.06
N PRO A 170 25.31 -11.86 -8.77
CA PRO A 170 26.52 -11.26 -8.18
C PRO A 170 26.30 -9.92 -7.47
N GLU A 171 25.36 -9.11 -7.96
CA GLU A 171 25.03 -7.79 -7.39
C GLU A 171 24.36 -7.84 -6.01
N PHE A 172 24.12 -9.04 -5.47
CA PHE A 172 23.61 -9.25 -4.11
C PHE A 172 24.66 -9.85 -3.16
N SER A 173 25.91 -10.06 -3.59
CA SER A 173 26.96 -10.71 -2.80
C SER A 173 27.12 -10.10 -1.40
N GLU A 174 27.23 -8.78 -1.30
CA GLU A 174 27.36 -8.08 -0.01
C GLU A 174 26.16 -8.32 0.92
N LEU A 175 24.95 -8.39 0.35
CA LEU A 175 23.73 -8.64 1.12
C LEU A 175 23.67 -10.09 1.62
N LYS A 176 24.23 -11.03 0.86
CA LYS A 176 24.36 -12.44 1.28
C LYS A 176 25.37 -12.58 2.41
N GLU A 177 26.54 -11.98 2.29
CA GLU A 177 27.56 -11.99 3.35
C GLU A 177 27.00 -11.42 4.67
N GLU A 178 26.20 -10.36 4.59
CA GLU A 178 25.54 -9.82 5.78
C GLU A 178 24.47 -10.77 6.33
N ALA A 179 23.71 -11.45 5.47
CA ALA A 179 22.75 -12.47 5.91
C ALA A 179 23.46 -13.65 6.63
N GLU A 180 24.62 -14.09 6.14
CA GLU A 180 25.43 -15.14 6.76
C GLU A 180 25.89 -14.73 8.16
N LYS A 181 26.40 -13.51 8.32
CA LYS A 181 26.79 -12.95 9.62
C LYS A 181 25.62 -12.90 10.60
N ILE A 182 24.44 -12.49 10.15
CA ILE A 182 23.24 -12.49 11.01
C ILE A 182 22.86 -13.93 11.43
N ILE A 183 22.93 -14.91 10.53
CA ILE A 183 22.65 -16.33 10.84
C ILE A 183 23.64 -16.89 11.86
N GLU A 184 24.91 -16.53 11.75
CA GLU A 184 25.94 -16.88 12.73
C GLU A 184 25.63 -16.25 14.10
N GLU A 185 25.35 -14.94 14.14
CA GLU A 185 24.95 -14.25 15.38
C GLU A 185 23.70 -14.86 16.02
N VAL A 186 22.70 -15.25 15.22
CA VAL A 186 21.50 -15.98 15.68
C VAL A 186 21.89 -17.30 16.33
N SER A 187 22.79 -18.05 15.71
CA SER A 187 23.19 -19.38 16.17
C SER A 187 23.93 -19.34 17.51
N LEU A 188 24.74 -18.30 17.72
CA LEU A 188 25.49 -18.05 18.95
C LEU A 188 24.61 -17.52 20.10
N ASN A 189 23.46 -16.90 19.80
CA ASN A 189 22.67 -16.14 20.78
C ASN A 189 21.21 -16.61 20.93
N LYS A 190 20.90 -17.87 20.59
CA LYS A 190 19.53 -18.41 20.55
C LYS A 190 18.69 -18.13 21.80
N GLU A 191 19.30 -18.19 22.98
CA GLU A 191 18.62 -18.00 24.27
C GLU A 191 18.48 -16.51 24.68
N ASN A 192 19.16 -15.59 23.99
CA ASN A 192 19.15 -14.16 24.33
C ASN A 192 18.08 -13.41 23.54
N ALA A 193 16.87 -13.32 24.10
CA ALA A 193 15.73 -12.67 23.44
C ALA A 193 15.96 -11.18 23.10
N ALA A 194 16.82 -10.45 23.82
CA ALA A 194 17.14 -9.06 23.49
C ALA A 194 17.98 -8.98 22.21
N VAL A 195 19.03 -9.80 22.13
CA VAL A 195 19.87 -9.91 20.91
C VAL A 195 19.03 -10.38 19.73
N MET A 196 18.18 -11.39 19.91
CA MET A 196 17.31 -11.90 18.84
C MET A 196 16.35 -10.85 18.27
N ARG A 197 15.89 -9.91 19.11
CA ARG A 197 15.07 -8.76 18.67
C ARG A 197 15.88 -7.75 17.86
N GLU A 198 17.12 -7.45 18.26
CA GLU A 198 18.01 -6.58 17.49
C GLU A 198 18.41 -7.21 16.16
N LEU A 199 18.66 -8.51 16.12
CA LEU A 199 18.91 -9.24 14.87
C LEU A 199 17.72 -9.18 13.92
N THR A 200 16.48 -9.29 14.44
CA THR A 200 15.28 -9.09 13.62
C THR A 200 15.21 -7.68 13.02
N LYS A 201 15.58 -6.64 13.78
CA LYS A 201 15.67 -5.27 13.25
C LYS A 201 16.74 -5.14 12.17
N LYS A 202 17.94 -5.72 12.38
CA LYS A 202 18.98 -5.77 11.35
C LYS A 202 18.47 -6.46 10.08
N THR A 203 17.72 -7.55 10.21
CA THR A 203 17.12 -8.24 9.05
C THR A 203 16.06 -7.41 8.34
N ASN A 204 15.25 -6.60 9.03
CA ASN A 204 14.34 -5.64 8.38
C ASN A 204 15.10 -4.65 7.47
N GLU A 205 16.21 -4.07 7.97
CA GLU A 205 17.04 -3.15 7.18
C GLU A 205 17.80 -3.85 6.05
N LEU A 206 18.29 -5.07 6.26
CA LEU A 206 18.90 -5.89 5.21
C LEU A 206 17.89 -6.20 4.09
N LEU A 207 16.69 -6.66 4.45
CA LEU A 207 15.62 -6.95 3.49
C LEU A 207 15.19 -5.70 2.73
N LYS A 208 15.11 -4.55 3.39
CA LYS A 208 14.84 -3.26 2.72
C LYS A 208 15.88 -2.96 1.64
N ARG A 209 17.17 -3.15 1.92
CA ARG A 209 18.25 -2.99 0.91
C ARG A 209 18.17 -4.03 -0.20
N TYR A 210 17.89 -5.30 0.14
CA TYR A 210 17.63 -6.36 -0.84
C TYR A 210 16.50 -5.98 -1.81
N ILE A 211 15.38 -5.52 -1.28
CA ILE A 211 14.24 -5.07 -2.08
C ILE A 211 14.63 -3.90 -2.99
N GLN A 212 15.36 -2.91 -2.46
CA GLN A 212 15.83 -1.76 -3.24
C GLN A 212 16.78 -2.15 -4.37
N GLN A 213 17.66 -3.13 -4.13
CA GLN A 213 18.55 -3.68 -5.15
C GLN A 213 17.74 -4.41 -6.23
N ALA A 214 16.82 -5.31 -5.85
CA ALA A 214 15.97 -6.03 -6.77
C ALA A 214 15.06 -5.11 -7.61
N LEU A 215 14.59 -3.98 -7.04
CA LEU A 215 13.78 -2.99 -7.76
C LEU A 215 14.51 -2.31 -8.94
N LYS A 216 15.82 -2.51 -9.09
CA LYS A 216 16.60 -2.06 -10.27
C LYS A 216 16.34 -2.94 -11.49
N SER A 217 15.88 -4.17 -11.31
CA SER A 217 15.53 -5.12 -12.38
C SER A 217 14.18 -4.78 -13.02
N GLU A 218 13.94 -5.27 -14.25
CA GLU A 218 12.68 -4.98 -14.96
C GLU A 218 11.48 -5.67 -14.30
N ASN A 219 11.67 -6.92 -13.84
CA ASN A 219 10.63 -7.73 -13.24
C ASN A 219 11.08 -8.38 -11.91
N PRO A 220 11.25 -7.58 -10.83
CA PRO A 220 11.77 -8.06 -9.56
C PRO A 220 10.98 -9.23 -8.97
N GLN A 221 9.65 -9.26 -9.17
CA GLN A 221 8.81 -10.35 -8.67
C GLN A 221 9.18 -11.72 -9.27
N LYS A 222 9.68 -11.73 -10.52
CA LYS A 222 10.06 -12.96 -11.22
C LYS A 222 11.54 -13.27 -11.06
N GLU A 223 12.38 -12.25 -11.11
CA GLU A 223 13.83 -12.39 -11.08
C GLU A 223 14.34 -12.65 -9.65
N HIS A 224 13.67 -12.05 -8.65
CA HIS A 224 14.05 -12.10 -7.24
C HIS A 224 12.84 -12.48 -6.37
N PRO A 225 12.28 -13.69 -6.51
CA PRO A 225 11.05 -14.04 -5.81
C PRO A 225 11.28 -14.18 -4.30
N LEU A 226 10.51 -13.41 -3.52
CA LEU A 226 10.36 -13.63 -2.09
C LEU A 226 9.40 -14.80 -1.85
N SER A 227 9.62 -15.57 -0.79
CA SER A 227 8.84 -16.79 -0.49
C SER A 227 7.91 -16.66 0.72
N GLU A 228 7.79 -15.48 1.30
CA GLU A 228 7.04 -15.26 2.53
C GLU A 228 6.22 -13.96 2.45
N CYS A 229 5.08 -13.96 3.13
CA CYS A 229 4.36 -12.72 3.41
C CYS A 229 5.19 -11.87 4.38
N ILE A 230 5.20 -10.56 4.16
CA ILE A 230 6.07 -9.62 4.88
C ILE A 230 5.21 -8.52 5.48
N ASP A 231 5.31 -8.34 6.80
CA ASP A 231 4.76 -7.16 7.47
C ASP A 231 5.51 -5.94 6.98
N MET A 232 4.76 -4.93 6.54
CA MET A 232 5.33 -3.68 6.06
C MET A 232 4.64 -2.49 6.68
N ILE A 233 5.39 -1.41 6.83
CA ILE A 233 4.94 -0.15 7.40
C ILE A 233 5.28 1.02 6.47
N LEU A 234 4.35 1.97 6.38
CA LEU A 234 4.60 3.31 5.85
C LEU A 234 4.30 4.33 6.95
N THR A 235 5.31 5.10 7.35
CA THR A 235 5.15 6.12 8.39
C THR A 235 4.83 7.49 7.80
N ARG A 236 4.16 8.36 8.58
CA ARG A 236 3.79 9.71 8.15
C ARG A 236 5.03 10.52 7.82
N GLU A 237 6.05 10.37 8.65
CA GLU A 237 7.35 11.00 8.45
C GLU A 237 7.96 10.61 7.09
N ASN A 238 7.91 9.32 6.72
CA ASN A 238 8.41 8.86 5.42
C ASN A 238 7.58 9.40 4.25
N VAL A 239 6.26 9.60 4.44
CA VAL A 239 5.41 10.26 3.45
C VAL A 239 5.81 11.72 3.27
N LEU A 240 5.97 12.46 4.37
CA LEU A 240 6.33 13.88 4.36
C LEU A 240 7.74 14.13 3.79
N SER A 241 8.71 13.27 4.12
CA SER A 241 10.08 13.36 3.58
C SER A 241 10.18 13.00 2.10
N ASN A 242 9.18 12.29 1.56
CA ASN A 242 9.07 11.95 0.15
C ASN A 242 7.90 12.69 -0.54
N LYS A 243 7.46 13.85 -0.03
CA LYS A 243 6.27 14.56 -0.53
C LYS A 243 6.31 14.82 -2.04
N ASP A 244 7.47 15.17 -2.60
CA ASP A 244 7.59 15.47 -4.04
C ASP A 244 7.33 14.24 -4.91
N PHE A 245 7.76 13.07 -4.44
CA PHE A 245 7.46 11.80 -5.10
C PHE A 245 5.95 11.55 -5.12
N PHE A 246 5.26 11.69 -3.98
CA PHE A 246 3.81 11.46 -3.93
C PHE A 246 3.01 12.54 -4.68
N ASN A 247 3.40 13.81 -4.57
CA ASN A 247 2.82 14.94 -5.31
C ASN A 247 2.95 14.73 -6.83
N SER A 248 4.07 14.16 -7.29
CA SER A 248 4.22 13.77 -8.71
C SER A 248 3.24 12.67 -9.14
N LEU A 249 2.93 11.72 -8.24
CA LEU A 249 1.97 10.65 -8.50
C LEU A 249 0.52 11.17 -8.51
N PHE A 250 0.15 12.07 -7.59
CA PHE A 250 -1.16 12.73 -7.61
C PHE A 250 -1.35 13.48 -8.93
N LYS A 251 -0.36 14.31 -9.32
CA LYS A 251 -0.37 15.03 -10.59
C LYS A 251 -0.51 14.11 -11.80
N LYS A 252 0.23 13.00 -11.82
CA LYS A 252 0.20 12.00 -12.91
C LYS A 252 -1.19 11.40 -13.12
N HIS A 253 -1.98 11.22 -12.05
CA HIS A 253 -3.36 10.70 -12.15
C HIS A 253 -4.41 11.81 -12.26
N GLY A 254 -4.00 13.08 -12.25
CA GLY A 254 -4.93 14.22 -12.22
C GLY A 254 -5.73 14.30 -10.92
N ILE A 255 -5.17 13.79 -9.81
CA ILE A 255 -5.77 13.89 -8.48
C ILE A 255 -5.37 15.26 -7.91
N ASN A 256 -6.35 16.08 -7.55
CA ASN A 256 -6.14 17.41 -6.99
C ASN A 256 -5.84 17.34 -5.48
N TYR A 257 -4.70 16.73 -5.13
CA TYR A 257 -4.20 16.62 -3.76
C TYR A 257 -2.71 16.93 -3.71
N SER A 258 -2.27 17.49 -2.59
CA SER A 258 -0.86 17.72 -2.30
C SER A 258 -0.58 17.49 -0.82
N ILE A 259 0.54 16.83 -0.53
CA ILE A 259 1.12 16.66 0.80
C ILE A 259 2.03 17.84 1.12
#